data_AF-A0AAU9CR40-F1
#
_entry.id   AF-A0AAU9CR40-F1
#
_cell.length_a   1.000
_cell.length_b   1.000
_cell.length_c   1.000
_cell.angle_alpha   90.00
_cell.angle_beta   90.00
_cell.angle_gamma   90.00
#
_symmetry.space_group_name_H-M   'P 1'
#
loop_
_entity.id
_entity.type
_entity.pdbx_description
1 polymer ?
#
loop_
_entity_poly.entity_id
_entity_poly.type
_entity_poly.pdbx_seq_one_letter_code
_entity_poly.pdbx_strand_id
1 'polypeptide(L)'
;MRKLLFCLFALGLSATSLYADECKGKTVEGKKEGTWVCFYENGKKREEGAYKTDVKVGAWKYFHENGTVAMEGNYIKGVEKGKWKMFDEAGKLLEEIDYGK
;
A
#
# COMPACT_ATOMS: atom_id res chain seq x y z
N MET A 1 -25.23 -10.30 22.17
CA MET A 1 -26.06 -11.49 22.46
C MET A 1 -25.68 -12.60 21.50
N ARG A 2 -25.64 -13.80 22.07
CA ARG A 2 -24.94 -15.01 21.63
C ARG A 2 -25.77 -15.79 20.62
N LYS A 3 -25.16 -16.27 19.54
CA LYS A 3 -25.40 -17.64 19.06
C LYS A 3 -24.06 -18.26 18.66
N LEU A 4 -23.71 -19.29 19.41
CA LEU A 4 -22.58 -20.22 19.31
C LEU A 4 -23.21 -21.61 19.06
N LEU A 5 -22.40 -22.57 18.57
CA LEU A 5 -22.60 -24.03 18.38
C LEU A 5 -23.30 -24.48 17.09
N PHE A 6 -22.89 -25.53 16.34
CA PHE A 6 -21.83 -26.56 16.41
C PHE A 6 -21.53 -27.00 14.94
N CYS A 7 -20.29 -27.07 14.47
CA CYS A 7 -19.40 -28.26 14.39
C CYS A 7 -19.85 -29.39 13.46
N LEU A 8 -19.08 -29.66 12.38
CA LEU A 8 -18.61 -31.00 11.99
C LEU A 8 -17.26 -30.89 11.25
N PHE A 9 -16.26 -31.59 11.78
CA PHE A 9 -14.90 -31.88 11.28
C PHE A 9 -14.95 -32.55 9.88
N ALA A 10 -13.94 -32.54 9.01
CA ALA A 10 -12.59 -31.99 9.00
C ALA A 10 -12.02 -32.14 7.57
N LEU A 11 -11.21 -31.18 7.11
CA LEU A 11 -10.01 -31.32 6.27
C LEU A 11 -9.45 -29.92 6.00
N GLY A 12 -8.27 -29.63 6.56
CA GLY A 12 -7.35 -28.58 6.08
C GLY A 12 -7.72 -27.12 6.39
N LEU A 13 -7.46 -26.68 7.63
CA LEU A 13 -7.09 -25.31 8.03
C LEU A 13 -7.53 -24.18 7.08
N SER A 14 -8.82 -23.81 7.09
CA SER A 14 -9.19 -22.46 6.64
C SER A 14 -8.91 -21.50 7.80
N ALA A 15 -7.70 -20.91 7.77
CA ALA A 15 -7.39 -19.73 8.57
C ALA A 15 -8.38 -18.64 8.18
N THR A 16 -9.40 -18.46 9.00
CA THR A 16 -10.43 -17.46 8.79
C THR A 16 -9.84 -16.08 9.09
N SER A 17 -9.25 -15.47 8.05
CA SER A 17 -9.33 -14.02 7.84
C SER A 17 -8.78 -13.14 8.97
N LEU A 18 -7.48 -13.24 9.25
CA LEU A 18 -6.70 -12.09 9.72
C LEU A 18 -6.13 -11.42 8.46
N TYR A 19 -6.96 -10.72 7.68
CA TYR A 19 -6.50 -10.16 6.40
C TYR A 19 -5.60 -8.96 6.66
N ALA A 20 -4.29 -9.20 6.70
CA ALA A 20 -3.31 -8.14 6.53
C ALA A 20 -3.44 -7.59 5.10
N ASP A 21 -3.37 -6.28 4.95
CA ASP A 21 -3.37 -5.62 3.64
C ASP A 21 -2.39 -6.31 2.68
N GLU A 22 -2.90 -6.80 1.54
CA GLU A 22 -2.11 -7.60 0.61
C GLU A 22 -1.12 -6.68 -0.14
N CYS A 23 0.17 -7.01 -0.09
CA CYS A 23 1.21 -6.33 -0.87
C CYS A 23 1.92 -7.34 -1.77
N LYS A 24 2.09 -6.99 -3.05
CA LYS A 24 2.75 -7.82 -4.07
C LYS A 24 3.98 -7.10 -4.61
N GLY A 25 5.08 -7.83 -4.73
CA GLY A 25 6.31 -7.35 -5.33
C GLY A 25 7.41 -8.39 -5.26
N LYS A 26 8.56 -8.10 -5.89
CA LYS A 26 9.70 -9.00 -5.87
C LYS A 26 10.44 -8.89 -4.54
N THR A 27 10.91 -10.03 -4.03
CA THR A 27 11.87 -10.09 -2.93
C THR A 27 13.22 -10.63 -3.41
N VAL A 28 14.31 -10.10 -2.86
CA VAL A 28 15.69 -10.59 -3.05
C VAL A 28 16.28 -10.76 -1.66
N GLU A 29 16.75 -11.96 -1.32
CA GLU A 29 17.29 -12.29 0.01
C GLU A 29 16.33 -11.96 1.17
N GLY A 30 15.04 -12.13 0.94
CA GLY A 30 14.00 -11.83 1.94
C GLY A 30 13.64 -10.34 2.06
N LYS A 31 14.26 -9.46 1.27
CA LYS A 31 14.03 -8.01 1.29
C LYS A 31 13.25 -7.55 0.06
N LYS A 32 12.41 -6.54 0.19
CA LYS A 32 11.66 -5.93 -0.91
C LYS A 32 12.60 -5.31 -1.93
N GLU A 33 12.40 -5.64 -3.20
CA GLU A 33 13.18 -5.16 -4.33
C GLU A 33 12.27 -4.85 -5.53
N GLY A 34 12.57 -3.80 -6.28
CA GLY A 34 11.80 -3.40 -7.46
C GLY A 34 10.41 -2.85 -7.15
N THR A 35 9.47 -2.97 -8.08
CA THR A 35 8.11 -2.41 -7.94
C THR A 35 7.27 -3.24 -6.97
N TRP A 36 6.57 -2.53 -6.09
CA TRP A 36 5.62 -3.06 -5.14
C TRP A 36 4.28 -2.35 -5.28
N VAL A 37 3.22 -3.11 -5.09
CA VAL A 37 1.84 -2.63 -5.08
C VAL A 37 1.13 -3.23 -3.88
N CYS A 38 0.55 -2.39 -3.04
CA CYS A 38 -0.34 -2.83 -1.96
C CYS A 38 -1.78 -2.49 -2.30
N PHE A 39 -2.71 -3.29 -1.79
CA PHE A 39 -4.12 -3.22 -2.12
C PHE A 39 -4.97 -2.97 -0.86
N TYR A 40 -6.07 -2.27 -1.04
CA TYR A 40 -7.16 -2.21 -0.07
C TYR A 40 -7.92 -3.54 -0.04
N GLU A 41 -8.75 -3.74 0.99
CA GLU A 41 -9.64 -4.90 1.10
C GLU A 41 -10.56 -5.05 -0.13
N ASN A 42 -10.93 -3.93 -0.76
CA ASN A 42 -11.74 -3.91 -1.97
C ASN A 42 -10.96 -4.31 -3.26
N GLY A 43 -9.68 -4.67 -3.14
CA GLY A 43 -8.81 -5.10 -4.22
C GLY A 43 -8.24 -3.96 -5.09
N LYS A 44 -8.60 -2.70 -4.82
CA LYS A 44 -7.99 -1.54 -5.50
C LYS A 44 -6.63 -1.22 -4.91
N LYS A 45 -5.77 -0.59 -5.71
CA LYS A 45 -4.45 -0.15 -5.26
C LYS A 45 -4.59 0.84 -4.12
N ARG A 46 -3.74 0.69 -3.11
CA ARG A 46 -3.56 1.60 -1.99
C ARG A 46 -2.26 2.38 -2.11
N GLU A 47 -1.19 1.70 -2.47
CA GLU A 47 0.11 2.34 -2.73
C GLU A 47 0.87 1.56 -3.80
N GLU A 48 1.66 2.29 -4.59
CA GLU A 48 2.62 1.71 -5.51
C GLU A 48 3.91 2.53 -5.55
N GLY A 49 5.02 1.82 -5.72
CA GLY A 49 6.34 2.45 -5.86
C GLY A 49 7.44 1.41 -5.87
N ALA A 50 8.69 1.87 -5.87
CA ALA A 50 9.84 0.97 -5.89
C ALA A 50 10.51 0.88 -4.51
N TYR A 51 10.98 -0.33 -4.20
CA TYR A 51 11.89 -0.61 -3.10
C TYR A 51 13.27 -1.01 -3.62
N LYS A 52 14.30 -0.67 -2.86
CA LYS A 52 15.65 -1.22 -2.98
C LYS A 52 16.07 -1.69 -1.61
N THR A 53 16.17 -3.00 -1.40
CA THR A 53 16.60 -3.58 -0.11
C THR A 53 15.74 -3.05 1.06
N ASP A 54 14.40 -3.16 0.96
CA ASP A 54 13.40 -2.64 1.91
C ASP A 54 13.27 -1.11 2.02
N VAL A 55 14.06 -0.34 1.27
CA VAL A 55 14.02 1.12 1.31
C VAL A 55 13.22 1.68 0.14
N LYS A 56 12.21 2.53 0.41
CA LYS A 56 11.44 3.23 -0.63
C LYS A 56 12.37 4.11 -1.48
N VAL A 57 12.25 3.99 -2.81
CA VAL A 57 13.03 4.77 -3.78
C VAL A 57 12.18 5.17 -4.98
N GLY A 58 12.51 6.29 -5.60
CA GLY A 58 11.87 6.74 -6.82
C GLY A 58 10.45 7.26 -6.60
N ALA A 59 9.69 7.32 -7.69
CA ALA A 59 8.32 7.79 -7.65
C ALA A 59 7.43 6.85 -6.84
N TRP A 60 6.58 7.44 -6.01
CA TRP A 60 5.59 6.76 -5.20
C TRP A 60 4.22 7.41 -5.37
N LYS A 61 3.20 6.58 -5.38
CA LYS A 61 1.79 7.00 -5.37
C LYS A 61 1.05 6.27 -4.27
N TYR A 62 0.17 7.00 -3.63
CA TYR A 62 -0.83 6.53 -2.71
C TYR A 62 -2.19 6.88 -3.30
N PHE A 63 -3.16 6.02 -3.10
CA PHE A 63 -4.49 6.12 -3.70
C PHE A 63 -5.54 6.24 -2.61
N HIS A 64 -6.66 6.86 -2.93
CA HIS A 64 -7.90 6.75 -2.16
C HIS A 64 -8.56 5.39 -2.46
N GLU A 65 -9.47 4.93 -1.59
CA GLU A 65 -10.22 3.69 -1.82
C GLU A 65 -11.05 3.71 -3.11
N ASN A 66 -11.38 4.89 -3.62
CA ASN A 66 -12.07 5.01 -4.90
C ASN A 66 -11.16 4.73 -6.11
N GLY A 67 -9.83 4.73 -5.92
CA GLY A 67 -8.79 4.50 -6.94
C GLY A 67 -8.13 5.77 -7.50
N THR A 68 -8.57 6.96 -7.08
CA THR A 68 -7.92 8.23 -7.42
C THR A 68 -6.62 8.39 -6.63
N VAL A 69 -5.68 9.17 -7.14
CA VAL A 69 -4.41 9.44 -6.44
C VAL A 69 -4.71 10.31 -5.23
N ALA A 70 -4.31 9.86 -4.04
CA ALA A 70 -4.37 10.63 -2.81
C ALA A 70 -3.11 11.44 -2.59
N MET A 71 -1.96 10.85 -2.90
CA MET A 71 -0.66 11.50 -2.71
C MET A 71 0.35 10.96 -3.71
N GLU A 72 1.21 11.83 -4.26
CA GLU A 72 2.32 11.40 -5.09
C GLU A 72 3.58 12.23 -4.84
N GLY A 73 4.73 11.59 -4.98
CA GLY A 73 6.02 12.21 -4.76
C GLY A 73 7.18 11.26 -5.02
N ASN A 74 8.36 11.61 -4.52
CA ASN A 74 9.58 10.85 -4.75
C ASN A 74 10.28 10.54 -3.42
N TYR A 75 10.83 9.33 -3.29
CA TYR A 75 11.71 8.96 -2.19
C TYR A 75 13.15 8.81 -2.67
N ILE A 76 14.10 9.37 -1.91
CA ILE A 76 15.53 9.11 -2.05
C ILE A 76 16.03 8.47 -0.76
N LYS A 77 16.44 7.20 -0.83
CA LYS A 77 16.92 6.42 0.32
C LYS A 77 15.93 6.42 1.48
N GLY A 78 14.63 6.27 1.18
CA GLY A 78 13.56 6.21 2.18
C GLY A 78 13.10 7.57 2.69
N VAL A 79 13.67 8.67 2.20
CA VAL A 79 13.31 10.04 2.61
C VAL A 79 12.56 10.74 1.48
N GLU A 80 11.46 11.41 1.82
CA GLU A 80 10.68 12.23 0.90
C GLU A 80 11.55 13.32 0.30
N LYS A 81 11.52 13.47 -1.04
CA LYS A 81 12.32 14.48 -1.73
C LYS A 81 11.55 15.20 -2.82
N GLY A 82 11.81 16.50 -2.91
CA GLY A 82 11.19 17.39 -3.88
C GLY A 82 9.71 17.62 -3.57
N LYS A 83 8.93 17.86 -4.62
CA LYS A 83 7.51 18.17 -4.51
C LYS A 83 6.69 16.92 -4.22
N TRP A 84 5.91 17.01 -3.16
CA TRP A 84 4.86 16.06 -2.81
C TRP A 84 3.52 16.75 -2.98
N LYS A 85 2.60 16.07 -3.66
CA LYS A 85 1.26 16.59 -3.94
C LYS A 85 0.24 15.73 -3.24
N MET A 86 -0.74 16.39 -2.63
CA MET A 86 -1.91 15.74 -2.02
C MET A 86 -3.17 16.16 -2.76
N PHE A 87 -4.07 15.21 -2.96
CA PHE A 87 -5.31 15.42 -3.72
C PHE A 87 -6.52 14.90 -2.94
N ASP A 88 -7.68 15.47 -3.18
CA ASP A 88 -8.94 14.93 -2.69
C ASP A 88 -9.42 13.72 -3.51
N GLU A 89 -10.54 13.12 -3.10
CA GLU A 89 -11.16 11.98 -3.76
C GLU A 89 -11.67 12.28 -5.19
N ALA A 90 -11.81 13.56 -5.57
CA ALA A 90 -12.15 13.98 -6.92
C ALA A 90 -10.91 14.24 -7.78
N GLY A 91 -9.70 14.09 -7.22
CA GLY A 91 -8.43 14.35 -7.89
C GLY A 91 -8.04 15.83 -7.92
N LYS A 92 -8.69 16.69 -7.14
CA LYS A 92 -8.32 18.10 -7.02
C LYS A 92 -7.10 18.24 -6.11
N LEU A 93 -6.10 18.99 -6.56
CA LEU A 93 -4.93 19.32 -5.76
C LEU A 93 -5.35 20.11 -4.51
N LEU A 94 -5.01 19.59 -3.34
CA LEU A 94 -5.22 20.24 -2.04
C LEU A 94 -3.97 20.97 -1.58
N GLU A 95 -2.81 20.33 -1.69
CA GLU A 95 -1.56 20.83 -1.15
C GLU A 95 -0.36 20.36 -1.97
N GLU A 96 0.68 21.20 -2.02
CA GLU A 96 2.00 20.84 -2.55
C GLU A 96 3.07 21.27 -1.53
N ILE A 97 3.87 20.30 -1.06
CA ILE A 97 4.98 20.51 -0.13
C ILE A 97 6.29 20.25 -0.86
N ASP A 98 7.29 21.12 -0.70
CA ASP A 98 8.62 20.94 -1.30
C ASP A 98 9.67 20.56 -0.24
N TYR A 99 10.00 19.27 -0.18
CA TYR A 99 11.07 18.70 0.66
C TYR A 99 12.48 18.89 0.06
N GLY A 100 12.59 19.72 -0.98
CA GLY A 100 13.84 20.11 -1.62
C GLY A 100 14.48 21.37 -1.05
N LYS A 101 13.76 22.14 -0.23
CA LYS A 101 14.26 23.40 0.36
C LYS A 101 15.11 23.19 1.59
#